data_AF-A0A7H4P5X8-F1
#
_entry.id   AF-A0A7H4P5X8-F1
#
_cell.length_a   1.000
_cell.length_b   1.000
_cell.length_c   1.000
_cell.angle_alpha   90.00
_cell.angle_beta   90.00
_cell.angle_gamma   90.00
#
_symmetry.space_group_name_H-M   'P 1'
#
loop_
_entity.id
_entity.type
_entity.pdbx_description
1 polymer ?
#
loop_
_entity_poly.entity_id
_entity_poly.type
_entity_poly.pdbx_seq_one_letter_code
_entity_poly.pdbx_strand_id
1 'polypeptide(L)'
;MALAKFAAGKFLSPASPVQSPEVIIPDAVASLAEAESRIWPLEVGLVFGQVQGAEDLEFSQQNKLKAHINQLWLERVPTSEIITVAGGLVGSMRGTAHA
;
A
#
# COMPACT_ATOMS: atom_id res chain seq x y z
N MET A 1 23.24 -59.72 6.36
CA MET A 1 22.88 -58.37 5.89
C MET A 1 23.67 -57.36 6.70
N ALA A 2 24.49 -56.54 6.04
CA ALA A 2 25.38 -55.57 6.68
C ALA A 2 25.29 -54.23 5.92
N LEU A 3 25.07 -53.14 6.67
CA LEU A 3 24.90 -51.78 6.19
C LEU A 3 26.22 -51.20 5.69
N ALA A 4 26.27 -50.78 4.42
CA ALA A 4 27.38 -50.02 3.87
C ALA A 4 27.27 -48.54 4.31
N LYS A 5 28.32 -48.03 4.97
CA LYS A 5 28.49 -46.61 5.31
C LYS A 5 29.16 -45.90 4.13
N PHE A 6 28.49 -44.90 3.57
CA PHE A 6 29.06 -44.01 2.54
C PHE A 6 29.82 -42.84 3.16
N ALA A 7 30.91 -42.48 2.47
CA ALA A 7 32.00 -41.66 2.93
C ALA A 7 31.84 -40.14 2.67
N ALA A 8 32.41 -39.38 3.61
CA ALA A 8 32.95 -38.02 3.56
C ALA A 8 32.78 -37.16 2.28
N GLY A 9 31.87 -36.20 2.35
CA GLY A 9 31.91 -34.96 1.55
C GLY A 9 32.58 -33.85 2.37
N LYS A 10 33.74 -33.39 1.91
CA LYS A 10 34.57 -32.34 2.51
C LYS A 10 33.86 -30.98 2.39
N PHE A 11 33.43 -30.39 3.50
CA PHE A 11 33.01 -28.97 3.53
C PHE A 11 34.26 -28.09 3.49
N LEU A 12 34.52 -27.48 2.33
CA LEU A 12 35.44 -26.35 2.22
C LEU A 12 34.62 -25.12 1.86
N SER A 13 34.33 -24.30 2.87
CA SER A 13 34.14 -22.86 2.67
C SER A 13 35.49 -22.22 2.43
N PRO A 14 35.55 -21.23 1.52
CA PRO A 14 36.25 -20.01 1.87
C PRO A 14 35.49 -18.73 1.48
N ALA A 15 35.41 -17.84 2.47
CA ALA A 15 35.37 -16.38 2.44
C ALA A 15 35.06 -15.65 1.11
N SER A 16 34.04 -14.79 1.16
CA SER A 16 34.21 -13.34 1.03
C SER A 16 33.04 -12.58 1.68
N PRO A 17 33.31 -11.49 2.44
CA PRO A 17 32.29 -10.70 3.08
C PRO A 17 31.70 -9.72 2.06
N VAL A 18 30.49 -10.01 1.57
CA VAL A 18 29.74 -8.98 0.83
C VAL A 18 29.01 -8.15 1.87
N GLN A 19 29.64 -7.03 2.21
CA GLN A 19 29.05 -5.94 2.96
C GLN A 19 27.70 -5.60 2.34
N SER A 20 26.62 -5.82 3.08
CA SER A 20 25.32 -5.25 2.75
C SER A 20 25.49 -3.73 2.81
N PRO A 21 25.29 -2.97 1.72
CA PRO A 21 25.24 -1.54 1.84
C PRO A 21 24.01 -1.22 2.68
N GLU A 22 24.24 -0.64 3.85
CA GLU A 22 23.25 0.10 4.62
C GLU A 22 22.71 1.18 3.69
N VAL A 23 21.56 0.89 3.08
CA VAL A 23 20.80 1.86 2.31
C VAL A 23 20.20 2.82 3.33
N ILE A 24 20.93 3.90 3.57
CA ILE A 24 20.41 5.10 4.23
C ILE A 24 19.34 5.64 3.27
N ILE A 25 18.09 5.27 3.49
CA ILE A 25 16.95 5.82 2.75
C ILE A 25 16.78 7.25 3.29
N PRO A 26 16.96 8.31 2.49
CA PRO A 26 16.58 9.64 2.92
C PRO A 26 15.05 9.68 3.05
N ASP A 27 14.59 9.94 4.28
CA ASP A 27 13.20 10.07 4.75
C ASP A 27 12.35 11.16 4.03
N ALA A 28 12.76 11.61 2.84
CA ALA A 28 12.17 12.77 2.16
C ALA A 28 11.51 12.46 0.81
N VAL A 29 11.60 11.22 0.28
CA VAL A 29 11.08 10.87 -1.06
C VAL A 29 9.80 10.00 -1.01
N ALA A 30 9.23 9.75 0.16
CA ALA A 30 7.97 9.00 0.27
C ALA A 30 6.72 9.83 -0.13
N SER A 31 6.83 11.16 -0.20
CA SER A 31 5.65 12.04 -0.19
C SER A 31 5.17 12.51 -1.58
N LEU A 32 5.88 12.22 -2.67
CA LEU A 32 5.61 12.87 -3.96
C LEU A 32 5.55 11.96 -5.20
N ALA A 33 5.87 10.67 -5.09
CA ALA A 33 6.07 9.80 -6.25
C ALA A 33 5.07 8.64 -6.40
N GLU A 34 3.93 8.67 -5.70
CA GLU A 34 2.97 7.55 -5.74
C GLU A 34 1.63 7.89 -6.42
N ALA A 35 1.59 8.97 -7.20
CA ALA A 35 0.36 9.46 -7.80
C ALA A 35 -0.03 8.75 -9.12
N GLU A 36 0.88 8.06 -9.81
CA GLU A 36 0.66 7.81 -11.24
C GLU A 36 0.42 6.36 -11.68
N SER A 37 0.53 5.36 -10.82
CA SER A 37 0.15 3.99 -11.21
C SER A 37 -0.21 3.11 -10.01
N ARG A 38 -1.19 3.56 -9.23
CA ARG A 38 -1.74 2.75 -8.13
C ARG A 38 -2.96 1.98 -8.61
N ILE A 39 -2.80 0.68 -8.72
CA ILE A 39 -3.91 -0.25 -8.90
C ILE A 39 -4.54 -0.48 -7.53
N TRP A 40 -5.79 -0.06 -7.39
CA TRP A 40 -6.55 -0.27 -6.16
C TRP A 40 -7.19 -1.66 -6.16
N PRO A 41 -7.24 -2.36 -5.01
CA PRO A 41 -8.07 -3.56 -4.86
C PRO A 41 -9.51 -3.28 -5.27
N LEU A 42 -10.20 -4.32 -5.77
CA LEU A 42 -11.57 -4.21 -6.26
C LEU A 42 -12.50 -3.61 -5.21
N GLU A 43 -12.27 -3.97 -3.96
CA GLU A 43 -13.12 -3.60 -2.85
C GLU A 43 -13.04 -2.11 -2.52
N VAL A 44 -11.87 -1.49 -2.68
CA VAL A 44 -11.72 -0.04 -2.60
C VAL A 44 -12.55 0.63 -3.68
N GLY A 45 -12.57 0.08 -4.89
CA GLY A 45 -13.43 0.54 -5.98
C GLY A 45 -14.92 0.40 -5.68
N LEU A 46 -15.33 -0.73 -5.08
CA LEU A 46 -16.72 -0.97 -4.69
C LEU A 46 -17.19 -0.02 -3.59
N VAL A 47 -16.33 0.29 -2.61
CA VAL A 47 -16.66 1.25 -1.55
C VAL A 47 -16.67 2.67 -2.11
N PHE A 48 -15.70 3.04 -2.94
CA PHE A 48 -15.65 4.34 -3.61
C PHE A 48 -16.92 4.62 -4.41
N GLY A 49 -17.42 3.64 -5.17
CA GLY A 49 -18.66 3.78 -5.94
C GLY A 49 -19.94 3.93 -5.10
N GLN A 50 -19.89 3.59 -3.81
CA GLN A 50 -21.01 3.81 -2.88
C GLN A 50 -20.98 5.20 -2.23
N VAL A 51 -19.86 5.93 -2.36
CA VAL A 51 -19.72 7.27 -1.79
C VAL A 51 -20.28 8.29 -2.78
N GLN A 52 -21.37 8.96 -2.37
CA GLN A 52 -22.05 9.93 -3.21
C GLN A 52 -21.15 11.13 -3.55
N GLY A 53 -21.09 11.50 -4.83
CA GLY A 53 -20.28 12.61 -5.33
C GLY A 53 -18.77 12.34 -5.39
N ALA A 54 -18.34 11.10 -5.16
CA ALA A 54 -16.94 10.71 -5.28
C ALA A 54 -16.45 10.75 -6.74
N GLU A 55 -17.32 10.46 -7.70
CA GLU A 55 -17.01 10.49 -9.14
C GLU A 55 -16.89 11.91 -9.71
N ASP A 56 -17.54 12.90 -9.08
CA ASP A 56 -17.50 14.31 -9.47
C ASP A 56 -16.20 15.01 -9.05
N LEU A 57 -15.38 14.37 -8.22
CA LEU A 57 -14.09 14.90 -7.77
C LEU A 57 -13.05 14.86 -8.89
N GLU A 58 -12.04 15.72 -8.82
CA GLU A 58 -10.90 15.62 -9.73
C GLU A 58 -10.12 14.31 -9.51
N PHE A 59 -9.47 13.81 -10.56
CA PHE A 59 -8.74 12.53 -10.52
C PHE A 59 -7.74 12.44 -9.34
N SER A 60 -7.05 13.54 -9.02
CA SER A 60 -6.14 13.62 -7.88
C SER A 60 -6.87 13.42 -6.54
N GLN A 61 -8.05 14.03 -6.38
CA GLN A 61 -8.89 13.90 -5.19
C GLN A 61 -9.53 12.52 -5.10
N GLN A 62 -9.97 11.95 -6.22
CA GLN A 62 -10.46 10.56 -6.27
C GLN A 62 -9.39 9.58 -5.83
N ASN A 63 -8.15 9.76 -6.30
CA ASN A 63 -7.04 8.90 -5.90
C ASN A 63 -6.72 9.03 -4.41
N LYS A 64 -6.77 10.25 -3.85
CA LYS A 64 -6.67 10.48 -2.40
C LYS A 64 -7.79 9.80 -1.62
N LEU A 65 -9.03 9.86 -2.12
CA LEU A 65 -10.17 9.21 -1.49
C LEU A 65 -10.01 7.68 -1.49
N LYS A 66 -9.58 7.09 -2.61
CA LYS A 66 -9.29 5.65 -2.71
C LYS A 66 -8.17 5.24 -1.76
N ALA A 67 -7.11 6.05 -1.62
CA ALA A 67 -6.05 5.82 -0.65
C ALA A 67 -6.58 5.84 0.79
N HIS A 68 -7.45 6.79 1.13
CA HIS A 68 -8.04 6.87 2.46
C HIS A 68 -8.97 5.68 2.76
N ILE A 69 -9.80 5.28 1.80
CA ILE A 69 -10.62 4.06 1.91
C ILE A 69 -9.74 2.84 2.15
N ASN A 70 -8.66 2.70 1.39
CA ASN A 70 -7.71 1.60 1.53
C ASN A 70 -7.02 1.60 2.91
N GLN A 71 -6.66 2.77 3.44
CA GLN A 71 -6.11 2.92 4.79
C GLN A 71 -7.09 2.37 5.84
N LEU A 72 -8.34 2.81 5.82
CA LEU A 72 -9.37 2.36 6.77
C LEU A 72 -9.62 0.85 6.67
N TRP A 73 -9.52 0.28 5.47
CA TRP A 73 -9.55 -1.17 5.25
C TRP A 73 -8.41 -1.90 5.97
N LEU A 74 -7.18 -1.41 5.85
CA LEU A 74 -6.01 -1.99 6.52
C LEU A 74 -6.12 -1.88 8.04
N GLU A 75 -6.76 -0.82 8.54
CA GLU A 75 -7.08 -0.60 9.95
C GLU A 75 -8.24 -1.46 10.46
N ARG A 76 -8.82 -2.32 9.60
CA ARG A 76 -9.93 -3.24 9.93
C ARG A 76 -11.23 -2.53 10.32
N VAL A 77 -11.43 -1.31 9.84
CA VAL A 77 -12.66 -0.54 10.03
C VAL A 77 -13.81 -1.21 9.25
N PRO A 78 -15.04 -1.27 9.79
CA PRO A 78 -16.17 -1.86 9.08
C PRO A 78 -16.60 -1.01 7.88
N THR A 79 -16.96 -1.65 6.77
CA THR A 79 -17.28 -0.99 5.49
C THR A 79 -18.32 0.13 5.60
N SER A 80 -19.36 -0.03 6.44
CA SER A 80 -20.38 1.00 6.66
C SER A 80 -19.83 2.29 7.27
N GLU A 81 -18.88 2.16 8.20
CA GLU A 81 -18.20 3.30 8.81
C GLU A 81 -17.24 3.95 7.81
N ILE A 82 -16.54 3.15 7.01
CA ILE A 82 -15.68 3.65 5.93
C ILE A 82 -16.46 4.50 4.94
N ILE A 83 -17.66 4.06 4.52
CA ILE A 83 -18.53 4.85 3.62
C ILE A 83 -18.90 6.18 4.26
N THR A 84 -19.24 6.17 5.56
CA THR A 84 -19.62 7.39 6.30
C THR A 84 -18.46 8.38 6.37
N VAL A 85 -17.26 7.91 6.75
CA VAL A 85 -16.06 8.74 6.83
C VAL A 85 -15.64 9.25 5.44
N ALA A 86 -15.64 8.39 4.43
CA ALA A 86 -15.31 8.75 3.06
C ALA A 86 -16.29 9.79 2.50
N GLY A 87 -17.59 9.69 2.78
CA GLY A 87 -18.58 10.70 2.41
C GLY A 87 -18.31 12.06 3.06
N GLY A 88 -17.93 12.09 4.33
CA GLY A 88 -17.50 13.31 5.02
C GLY A 88 -16.24 13.93 4.38
N LEU A 89 -15.30 13.09 3.95
CA LEU A 89 -14.09 13.53 3.26
C LEU A 89 -14.39 14.13 1.88
N VAL A 90 -15.32 13.55 1.11
CA VAL A 90 -15.79 14.14 -0.17
C VAL A 90 -16.37 15.54 0.04
N GLY A 91 -17.20 15.70 1.07
CA GLY A 91 -17.74 17.02 1.45
C GLY A 91 -16.62 18.04 1.70
N SER A 92 -15.58 17.64 2.44
CA SER A 92 -14.41 18.47 2.71
C SER A 92 -13.60 18.80 1.45
N MET A 93 -13.33 17.80 0.59
CA MET A 93 -12.56 17.96 -0.65
C MET A 93 -13.25 18.92 -1.62
N ARG A 94 -14.58 18.85 -1.74
CA ARG A 94 -15.38 19.77 -2.56
C ARG A 94 -15.35 21.19 -2.01
N GLY A 95 -15.32 21.36 -0.69
CA GLY A 95 -15.18 22.67 -0.03
C GLY A 95 -13.79 23.30 -0.24
N THR A 96 -12.73 22.49 -0.29
CA THR A 96 -11.35 22.97 -0.49
C THR A 96 -11.04 23.41 -1.93
N ALA A 97 -11.87 23.06 -2.91
CA ALA A 97 -11.67 23.45 -4.30
C ALA A 97 -12.11 24.91 -4.61
N HIS A 98 -12.72 25.61 -3.64
CA HIS A 98 -13.29 26.94 -3.82
C HIS A 98 -12.72 28.03 -2.89
N ALA A 99 -11.52 27.83 -2.31
CA ALA A 99 -10.87 28.81 -1.43
C ALA A 99 -9.67 29.49 -2.10
#